data_AF-A0A955EQX8-F1
#
_entry.id   AF-A0A955EQX8-F1
#
_cell.length_a   1.000
_cell.length_b   1.000
_cell.length_c   1.000
_cell.angle_alpha   90.00
_cell.angle_beta   90.00
_cell.angle_gamma   90.00
#
_symmetry.space_group_name_H-M   'P 1'
#
loop_
_entity.id
_entity.type
_entity.pdbx_description
1 polymer ?
#
loop_
_entity_poly.entity_id
_entity_poly.type
_entity_poly.pdbx_seq_one_letter_code
_entity_poly.pdbx_strand_id
1 'polypeptide(L)'
;MSRVRPATAAHLGALPNAGAVGLAAALVAGLVGALLGRGEVHAAWLLAGTALVVAVGLGLTLRWAGPGLAGRALPGGRRAHSHMIPQIGGWAVGPALLAALVLGLPENGVVLAIGAGLVWFVGVLDDVHGVRARTKLVAQVVGALIVVLGGLDLHQVGAPGLGVGIVELGAWGDVLLFFWIVGVTNAFNLVDGLDGLLGMLTLVALLGLASGGVPVLPLAVWAGAVLGVLAFNLPRARVYFGDSGSMLMGFTLAALVAYLPHDKNVPLALGLMAVPLLDMALALARRWVRGIPLSAADLGHLHHRMYEMTGGRRAVALLALTGLALVPLALSLWRPGLASLASTTALGGLVVLGVMRLGRARLSRAIQGRARWQRLYLLEAYVAGLLRLARSQDEVRRAMRRLVEDLPLAGLAGPLLAVGRPIERGDSTYDVPLQDEAAAKWWCHDESPPPESLALARETVVCELVRLAVRRLAELEGDVLPAAGAGAPVELTTPDPVPAAASARPQGT
;
A
#
# COMPACT_ATOMS: atom_id res chain seq x y z
N MET A 1 -1.12 -2.31 -49.60
CA MET A 1 -0.28 -2.83 -48.51
C MET A 1 -0.68 -2.18 -47.19
N SER A 2 -1.78 -2.66 -46.63
CA SER A 2 -2.38 -2.19 -45.37
C SER A 2 -1.87 -3.06 -44.23
N ARG A 3 -1.38 -2.41 -43.16
CA ARG A 3 -0.84 -3.08 -41.97
C ARG A 3 -1.96 -3.77 -41.20
N VAL A 4 -1.83 -5.09 -41.10
CA VAL A 4 -2.65 -6.00 -40.28
C VAL A 4 -2.59 -5.57 -38.81
N ARG A 5 -3.75 -5.21 -38.25
CA ARG A 5 -3.96 -5.17 -36.79
C ARG A 5 -4.12 -6.61 -36.29
N PRO A 6 -3.45 -7.06 -35.22
CA PRO A 6 -3.83 -8.31 -34.59
C PRO A 6 -5.15 -8.10 -33.82
N ALA A 7 -6.24 -8.57 -34.42
CA ALA A 7 -7.52 -8.75 -33.78
C ALA A 7 -7.52 -10.11 -33.05
N THR A 8 -7.24 -10.12 -31.74
CA THR A 8 -7.60 -11.24 -30.84
C THR A 8 -7.61 -10.76 -29.38
N ALA A 9 -8.60 -9.94 -29.02
CA ALA A 9 -8.88 -9.62 -27.61
C ALA A 9 -10.40 -9.62 -27.30
N ALA A 10 -11.21 -10.33 -28.10
CA ALA A 10 -12.67 -10.20 -28.06
C ALA A 10 -13.47 -11.42 -27.56
N HIS A 11 -12.83 -12.51 -27.08
CA HIS A 11 -13.58 -13.71 -26.64
C HIS A 11 -13.19 -14.28 -25.25
N LEU A 12 -12.84 -13.41 -24.29
CA LEU A 12 -12.78 -13.78 -22.86
C LEU A 12 -13.90 -13.09 -22.03
N GLY A 13 -15.02 -12.81 -22.68
CA GLY A 13 -16.23 -12.28 -22.07
C GLY A 13 -17.27 -13.36 -21.85
N ALA A 14 -17.10 -14.20 -20.82
CA ALA A 14 -18.17 -14.93 -20.11
C ALA A 14 -17.56 -15.93 -19.11
N LEU A 15 -16.87 -15.43 -18.08
CA LEU A 15 -16.62 -16.19 -16.86
C LEU A 15 -17.17 -15.37 -15.70
N PRO A 16 -17.89 -15.98 -14.73
CA PRO A 16 -18.77 -15.26 -13.83
C PRO A 16 -18.02 -14.18 -13.05
N ASN A 17 -18.65 -13.01 -12.95
CA ASN A 17 -18.19 -11.78 -12.31
C ASN A 17 -18.01 -11.89 -10.77
N ALA A 18 -17.76 -13.09 -10.23
CA ALA A 18 -17.93 -13.46 -8.83
C ALA A 18 -16.63 -13.75 -8.04
N GLY A 19 -15.44 -13.66 -8.64
CA GLY A 19 -14.19 -14.18 -8.05
C GLY A 19 -13.88 -13.73 -6.61
N ALA A 20 -13.70 -12.43 -6.36
CA ALA A 20 -13.31 -11.93 -5.04
C ALA A 20 -14.44 -12.01 -4.00
N VAL A 21 -15.69 -11.76 -4.42
CA VAL A 21 -16.86 -11.80 -3.54
C VAL A 21 -17.17 -13.24 -3.12
N GLY A 22 -17.14 -14.18 -4.08
CA GLY A 22 -17.32 -15.61 -3.82
C GLY A 22 -16.20 -16.17 -2.94
N LEU A 23 -14.96 -15.73 -3.15
CA LEU A 23 -13.85 -16.11 -2.27
C LEU A 23 -14.02 -15.58 -0.85
N ALA A 24 -14.40 -14.31 -0.68
CA ALA A 24 -14.68 -13.74 0.63
C ALA A 24 -15.79 -14.53 1.35
N ALA A 25 -16.88 -14.89 0.64
CA ALA A 25 -17.93 -15.73 1.20
C ALA A 25 -17.43 -17.13 1.60
N ALA A 26 -16.57 -17.75 0.79
CA ALA A 26 -15.96 -19.03 1.10
C ALA A 26 -15.03 -18.97 2.34
N LEU A 27 -14.24 -17.89 2.48
CA LEU A 27 -13.40 -17.66 3.66
C LEU A 27 -14.25 -17.50 4.93
N VAL A 28 -15.37 -16.78 4.84
CA VAL A 28 -16.33 -16.64 5.95
C VAL A 28 -16.93 -17.99 6.33
N ALA A 29 -17.41 -18.74 5.35
CA ALA A 29 -17.98 -20.07 5.59
C ALA A 29 -16.94 -21.03 6.22
N GLY A 30 -15.68 -20.97 5.76
CA GLY A 30 -14.57 -21.72 6.32
C GLY A 30 -14.26 -21.33 7.77
N LEU A 31 -14.21 -20.02 8.07
CA LEU A 31 -14.05 -19.50 9.44
C LEU A 31 -15.16 -20.02 10.36
N VAL A 32 -16.42 -19.80 10.00
CA VAL A 32 -17.58 -20.21 10.80
C VAL A 32 -17.60 -21.73 10.97
N GLY A 33 -17.37 -22.49 9.90
CA GLY A 33 -17.29 -23.95 9.94
C GLY A 33 -16.18 -24.46 10.87
N ALA A 34 -14.99 -23.84 10.84
CA ALA A 34 -13.88 -24.21 11.71
C ALA A 34 -14.17 -23.91 13.20
N LEU A 35 -14.86 -22.81 13.49
CA LEU A 35 -15.29 -22.47 14.85
C LEU A 35 -16.32 -23.47 15.37
N LEU A 36 -17.38 -23.71 14.60
CA LEU A 36 -18.44 -24.63 14.97
C LEU A 36 -17.94 -26.07 15.09
N GLY A 37 -17.05 -26.51 14.19
CA GLY A 37 -16.45 -27.84 14.23
C GLY A 37 -15.55 -28.08 15.45
N ARG A 38 -15.08 -27.01 16.11
CA ARG A 38 -14.33 -27.08 17.37
C ARG A 38 -15.21 -26.93 18.62
N GLY A 39 -16.53 -26.79 18.46
CA GLY A 39 -17.44 -26.50 19.56
C GLY A 39 -17.39 -25.05 20.07
N GLU A 40 -16.67 -24.16 19.37
CA GLU A 40 -16.46 -22.76 19.73
C GLU A 40 -17.64 -21.87 19.30
N VAL A 41 -18.85 -22.23 19.72
CA VAL A 41 -20.10 -21.54 19.31
C VAL A 41 -20.07 -20.06 19.71
N HIS A 42 -19.51 -19.74 20.88
CA HIS A 42 -19.34 -18.37 21.35
C HIS A 42 -18.45 -17.53 20.42
N ALA A 43 -17.36 -18.11 19.92
CA ALA A 43 -16.47 -17.44 18.98
C ALA A 43 -17.18 -17.15 17.64
N ALA A 44 -18.02 -18.06 17.16
CA ALA A 44 -18.82 -17.84 15.95
C ALA A 44 -19.81 -16.66 16.12
N TRP A 45 -20.47 -16.57 17.28
CA TRP A 45 -21.35 -15.44 17.60
C TRP A 45 -20.59 -14.12 17.73
N LEU A 46 -19.42 -14.11 18.36
CA LEU A 46 -18.58 -12.93 18.44
C LEU A 46 -18.13 -12.45 17.07
N LEU A 47 -17.69 -13.36 16.19
CA LEU A 47 -17.33 -13.01 14.82
C LEU A 47 -18.50 -12.34 14.09
N ALA A 48 -19.68 -12.96 14.12
CA ALA A 48 -20.87 -12.42 13.46
C ALA A 48 -21.32 -11.08 14.07
N GLY A 49 -21.34 -11.00 15.41
CA GLY A 49 -21.73 -9.81 16.16
C GLY A 49 -20.81 -8.63 15.91
N THR A 50 -19.48 -8.83 15.97
CA THR A 50 -18.51 -7.79 15.69
C THR A 50 -18.57 -7.34 14.22
N ALA A 51 -18.75 -8.28 13.28
CA ALA A 51 -18.95 -7.92 11.87
C ALA A 51 -20.17 -7.03 11.65
N LEU A 52 -21.29 -7.36 12.30
CA LEU A 52 -22.50 -6.56 12.22
C LEU A 52 -22.30 -5.18 12.82
N VAL A 53 -21.75 -5.09 14.04
CA VAL A 53 -21.50 -3.82 14.73
C VAL A 53 -20.60 -2.91 13.90
N VAL A 54 -19.50 -3.44 13.36
CA VAL A 54 -18.57 -2.69 12.53
C VAL A 54 -19.23 -2.25 11.22
N ALA A 55 -19.96 -3.13 10.54
CA ALA A 55 -20.64 -2.81 9.30
C ALA A 55 -21.71 -1.71 9.48
N VAL A 56 -22.52 -1.81 10.54
CA VAL A 56 -23.55 -0.82 10.88
C VAL A 56 -22.90 0.51 11.26
N GLY A 57 -21.90 0.51 12.14
CA GLY A 57 -21.19 1.71 12.57
C GLY A 57 -20.52 2.43 11.39
N LEU A 58 -19.89 1.68 10.49
CA LEU A 58 -19.29 2.24 9.28
C LEU A 58 -20.35 2.80 8.33
N GLY A 59 -21.45 2.08 8.11
CA GLY A 59 -22.57 2.55 7.29
C GLY A 59 -23.19 3.86 7.82
N LEU A 60 -23.35 3.98 9.14
CA LEU A 60 -23.79 5.22 9.79
C LEU A 60 -22.74 6.32 9.60
N THR A 61 -21.47 6.05 9.86
CA THR A 61 -20.39 7.03 9.71
C THR A 61 -20.32 7.58 8.28
N LEU A 62 -20.46 6.72 7.27
CA LEU A 62 -20.53 7.13 5.87
C LEU A 62 -21.73 8.01 5.57
N ARG A 63 -22.90 7.72 6.17
CA ARG A 63 -24.12 8.50 5.98
C ARG A 63 -24.01 9.91 6.57
N TRP A 64 -23.43 10.04 7.76
CA TRP A 64 -23.44 11.30 8.53
C TRP A 64 -22.17 12.14 8.35
N ALA A 65 -21.00 11.50 8.27
CA ALA A 65 -19.69 12.15 8.20
C ALA A 65 -18.93 11.86 6.88
N GLY A 66 -19.47 11.00 6.02
CA GLY A 66 -18.84 10.56 4.77
C GLY A 66 -18.40 11.71 3.86
N PRO A 67 -19.24 12.74 3.56
CA PRO A 67 -18.85 13.84 2.70
C PRO A 67 -17.65 14.64 3.23
N GLY A 68 -17.61 14.91 4.53
CA GLY A 68 -16.50 15.63 5.17
C GLY A 68 -15.20 14.81 5.25
N LEU A 69 -15.33 13.50 5.47
CA LEU A 69 -14.19 12.57 5.49
C LEU A 69 -13.64 12.30 4.08
N ALA A 70 -14.52 12.20 3.08
CA ALA A 70 -14.12 12.09 1.69
C ALA A 70 -13.42 13.37 1.21
N GLY A 71 -13.89 14.55 1.60
CA GLY A 71 -13.20 15.82 1.29
C GLY A 71 -11.80 15.95 1.91
N ARG A 72 -11.47 15.15 2.93
CA ARG A 72 -10.12 15.05 3.52
C ARG A 72 -9.27 13.94 2.90
N ALA A 73 -9.87 13.05 2.11
CA ALA A 73 -9.13 12.03 1.40
C ALA A 73 -8.34 12.73 0.28
N LEU A 74 -7.02 12.80 0.46
CA LEU A 74 -6.11 13.33 -0.55
C LEU A 74 -6.32 12.56 -1.87
N PRO A 75 -6.61 13.24 -3.00
CA PRO A 75 -6.56 12.59 -4.29
C PRO A 75 -5.10 12.15 -4.55
N GLY A 76 -4.94 10.90 -4.98
CA GLY A 76 -3.76 10.51 -5.77
C GLY A 76 -2.62 9.74 -5.12
N GLY A 77 -1.96 8.97 -5.98
CA GLY A 77 -0.59 8.46 -5.80
C GLY A 77 -0.42 6.95 -5.93
N ARG A 78 -1.40 6.15 -5.49
CA ARG A 78 -1.36 4.67 -5.55
C ARG A 78 -2.68 3.98 -5.93
N ARG A 79 -3.80 4.69 -6.00
CA ARG A 79 -5.13 4.09 -6.13
C ARG A 79 -5.81 4.55 -7.43
N ALA A 80 -6.35 3.61 -8.20
CA ALA A 80 -6.77 3.81 -9.58
C ALA A 80 -8.15 4.50 -9.78
N HIS A 81 -8.73 5.14 -8.75
CA HIS A 81 -10.11 5.64 -8.78
C HIS A 81 -10.18 7.17 -8.76
N SER A 82 -11.08 7.72 -9.59
CA SER A 82 -11.34 9.15 -9.78
C SER A 82 -12.24 9.80 -8.72
N HIS A 83 -12.67 9.06 -7.69
CA HIS A 83 -13.57 9.52 -6.64
C HIS A 83 -12.89 9.44 -5.27
N MET A 84 -13.08 10.45 -4.44
CA MET A 84 -12.57 10.50 -3.07
C MET A 84 -13.25 9.45 -2.19
N ILE A 85 -12.52 8.39 -1.83
CA ILE A 85 -13.02 7.31 -0.97
C ILE A 85 -12.38 7.47 0.43
N PRO A 86 -13.18 7.54 1.51
CA PRO A 86 -12.67 7.76 2.86
C PRO A 86 -11.81 6.60 3.38
N GLN A 87 -10.74 6.94 4.12
CA GLN A 87 -9.75 6.01 4.67
C GLN A 87 -10.01 5.72 6.16
N ILE A 88 -11.17 5.15 6.46
CA ILE A 88 -11.66 4.97 7.83
C ILE A 88 -11.81 3.49 8.24
N GLY A 89 -11.41 2.55 7.37
CA GLY A 89 -11.54 1.12 7.67
C GLY A 89 -10.69 0.71 8.87
N GLY A 90 -9.47 1.22 9.00
CA GLY A 90 -8.61 1.00 10.16
C GLY A 90 -9.13 1.63 11.44
N TRP A 91 -9.93 2.70 11.36
CA TRP A 91 -10.56 3.31 12.54
C TRP A 91 -11.64 2.39 13.10
N ALA A 92 -12.33 1.66 12.22
CA ALA A 92 -13.36 0.70 12.60
C ALA A 92 -12.75 -0.63 13.12
N VAL A 93 -11.65 -1.11 12.53
CA VAL A 93 -10.98 -2.35 12.97
C VAL A 93 -10.18 -2.15 14.25
N GLY A 94 -9.54 -0.99 14.41
CA GLY A 94 -8.60 -0.70 15.50
C GLY A 94 -9.13 -1.02 16.90
N PRO A 95 -10.22 -0.37 17.34
CA PRO A 95 -10.76 -0.56 18.69
C PRO A 95 -11.17 -2.01 18.96
N ALA A 96 -11.80 -2.68 17.99
CA ALA A 96 -12.21 -4.08 18.12
C ALA A 96 -11.00 -5.02 18.26
N LEU A 97 -9.94 -4.79 17.48
CA LEU A 97 -8.70 -5.54 17.58
C LEU A 97 -8.00 -5.31 18.92
N LEU A 98 -7.81 -4.06 19.33
CA LEU A 98 -7.12 -3.74 20.58
C LEU A 98 -7.86 -4.34 21.79
N ALA A 99 -9.19 -4.25 21.80
CA ALA A 99 -10.00 -4.91 22.82
C ALA A 99 -9.84 -6.44 22.79
N ALA A 100 -9.82 -7.04 21.59
CA ALA A 100 -9.59 -8.48 21.45
C ALA A 100 -8.22 -8.92 21.99
N LEU A 101 -7.16 -8.13 21.76
CA LEU A 101 -5.82 -8.43 22.28
C LEU A 101 -5.78 -8.37 23.82
N VAL A 102 -6.38 -7.34 24.40
CA VAL A 102 -6.41 -7.14 25.87
C VAL A 102 -7.23 -8.23 26.57
N LEU A 103 -8.37 -8.60 26.00
CA LEU A 103 -9.34 -9.48 26.66
C LEU A 103 -9.17 -10.96 26.30
N GLY A 104 -8.55 -11.26 25.15
CA GLY A 104 -8.54 -12.59 24.55
C GLY A 104 -7.18 -13.28 24.49
N LEU A 105 -6.08 -12.57 24.77
CA LEU A 105 -4.74 -13.17 24.86
C LEU A 105 -4.32 -13.34 26.33
N PRO A 106 -3.84 -14.52 26.72
CA PRO A 106 -3.55 -14.82 28.13
C PRO A 106 -2.33 -14.05 28.66
N GLU A 107 -1.27 -13.95 27.87
CA GLU A 107 0.00 -13.31 28.25
C GLU A 107 0.37 -12.24 27.23
N ASN A 108 0.98 -11.15 27.69
CA ASN A 108 1.47 -10.03 26.87
C ASN A 108 0.42 -9.34 25.96
N GLY A 109 -0.86 -9.69 26.06
CA GLY A 109 -1.96 -9.11 25.27
C GLY A 109 -2.08 -7.59 25.45
N VAL A 110 -1.93 -7.11 26.69
CA VAL A 110 -1.91 -5.68 27.01
C VAL A 110 -0.69 -4.99 26.40
N VAL A 111 0.50 -5.58 26.52
CA VAL A 111 1.74 -5.03 25.95
C VAL A 111 1.63 -4.94 24.42
N LEU A 112 1.13 -6.00 23.79
CA LEU A 112 0.87 -6.04 22.36
C LEU A 112 -0.15 -4.99 21.95
N ALA A 113 -1.23 -4.81 22.72
CA ALA A 113 -2.21 -3.76 22.47
C ALA A 113 -1.62 -2.34 22.61
N ILE A 114 -0.70 -2.10 23.53
CA ILE A 114 -0.02 -0.79 23.66
C ILE A 114 0.85 -0.52 22.42
N GLY A 115 1.70 -1.47 22.02
CA GLY A 115 2.56 -1.33 20.84
C GLY A 115 1.76 -1.20 19.54
N ALA A 116 0.75 -2.04 19.36
CA ALA A 116 -0.16 -2.00 18.22
C ALA A 116 -1.01 -0.72 18.22
N GLY A 117 -1.44 -0.25 19.40
CA GLY A 117 -2.21 0.97 19.58
C GLY A 117 -1.43 2.23 19.19
N LEU A 118 -0.14 2.30 19.52
CA LEU A 118 0.76 3.37 19.06
C LEU A 118 0.83 3.39 17.52
N VAL A 119 1.07 2.24 16.91
CA VAL A 119 1.18 2.10 15.45
C VAL A 119 -0.13 2.45 14.76
N TRP A 120 -1.25 1.98 15.30
CA TRP A 120 -2.60 2.32 14.83
C TRP A 120 -2.86 3.82 14.93
N PHE A 121 -2.56 4.45 16.07
CA PHE A 121 -2.78 5.88 16.28
C PHE A 121 -1.99 6.73 15.29
N VAL A 122 -0.71 6.41 15.05
CA VAL A 122 0.09 7.10 14.03
C VAL A 122 -0.47 6.87 12.63
N GLY A 123 -0.98 5.68 12.33
CA GLY A 123 -1.70 5.44 11.07
C GLY A 123 -2.99 6.24 10.96
N VAL A 124 -3.74 6.45 12.04
CA VAL A 124 -4.93 7.32 12.05
C VAL A 124 -4.53 8.77 11.78
N LEU A 125 -3.44 9.24 12.39
CA LEU A 125 -2.90 10.57 12.11
C LEU A 125 -2.47 10.71 10.65
N ASP A 126 -1.90 9.66 10.06
CA ASP A 126 -1.52 9.62 8.65
C ASP A 126 -2.73 9.71 7.72
N ASP A 127 -3.78 8.95 7.99
CA ASP A 127 -5.01 8.96 7.20
C ASP A 127 -5.69 10.35 7.17
N VAL A 128 -5.48 11.17 8.21
CA VAL A 128 -6.06 12.53 8.32
C VAL A 128 -5.11 13.61 7.80
N HIS A 129 -3.81 13.53 8.13
CA HIS A 129 -2.87 14.65 7.96
C HIS A 129 -1.73 14.36 6.96
N GLY A 130 -1.55 13.14 6.48
CA GLY A 130 -0.43 12.77 5.62
C GLY A 130 0.92 12.85 6.34
N VAL A 131 1.20 11.84 7.17
CA VAL A 131 2.42 11.77 7.99
C VAL A 131 3.61 11.27 7.16
N ARG A 132 4.80 11.81 7.45
CA ARG A 132 6.04 11.42 6.76
C ARG A 132 6.35 9.94 7.03
N ALA A 133 6.82 9.23 6.00
CA ALA A 133 7.17 7.80 6.10
C ALA A 133 8.17 7.48 7.23
N ARG A 134 9.10 8.41 7.54
CA ARG A 134 10.03 8.25 8.67
C ARG A 134 9.33 8.21 10.02
N THR A 135 8.31 9.04 10.23
CA THR A 135 7.53 9.07 11.46
C THR A 135 6.74 7.76 11.63
N LYS A 136 6.17 7.23 10.53
CA LYS A 136 5.51 5.91 10.54
C LYS A 136 6.50 4.81 10.95
N LEU A 137 7.71 4.81 10.37
CA LEU A 137 8.75 3.84 10.70
C LEU A 137 9.20 3.96 12.17
N VAL A 138 9.36 5.18 12.70
CA VAL A 138 9.68 5.37 14.13
C VAL A 138 8.59 4.78 15.01
N ALA A 139 7.31 5.01 14.69
CA ALA A 139 6.20 4.43 15.45
C ALA A 139 6.21 2.89 15.42
N GLN A 140 6.52 2.29 14.26
CA GLN A 140 6.66 0.84 14.11
C GLN A 140 7.82 0.29 14.95
N VAL A 141 8.97 0.97 14.93
CA VAL A 141 10.16 0.58 15.72
C VAL A 141 9.87 0.69 17.22
N VAL A 142 9.31 1.82 17.67
CA VAL A 142 8.97 2.02 19.09
C VAL A 142 7.90 1.01 19.52
N GLY A 143 6.87 0.79 18.71
CA GLY A 143 5.84 -0.22 18.97
C GLY A 143 6.44 -1.62 19.10
N ALA A 144 7.34 -2.02 18.19
CA ALA A 144 7.99 -3.33 18.23
C ALA A 144 8.90 -3.48 19.47
N LEU A 145 9.61 -2.42 19.87
CA LEU A 145 10.38 -2.41 21.11
C LEU A 145 9.50 -2.56 22.34
N ILE A 146 8.35 -1.89 22.41
CA ILE A 146 7.39 -2.07 23.51
C ILE A 146 6.98 -3.54 23.63
N VAL A 147 6.70 -4.19 22.50
CA VAL A 147 6.29 -5.59 22.45
C VAL A 147 7.38 -6.54 22.94
N VAL A 148 8.59 -6.41 22.37
CA VAL A 148 9.70 -7.31 22.67
C VAL A 148 10.24 -7.08 24.09
N LEU A 149 10.45 -5.83 24.49
CA LEU A 149 10.93 -5.50 25.85
C LEU A 149 9.86 -5.72 26.92
N GLY A 150 8.58 -5.72 26.53
CA GLY A 150 7.47 -6.06 27.41
C GLY A 150 7.26 -7.57 27.58
N GLY A 151 8.16 -8.40 27.05
CA GLY A 151 8.22 -9.84 27.34
C GLY A 151 7.59 -10.74 26.30
N LEU A 152 7.20 -10.24 25.12
CA LEU A 152 6.87 -11.12 24.00
C LEU A 152 8.17 -11.53 23.30
N ASP A 153 8.58 -12.77 23.53
CA ASP A 153 9.82 -13.33 22.98
C ASP A 153 9.55 -14.36 21.86
N LEU A 154 10.64 -14.72 21.16
CA LEU A 154 10.67 -15.84 20.22
C LEU A 154 11.83 -16.76 20.58
N HIS A 155 11.89 -17.22 21.84
CA HIS A 155 13.02 -17.98 22.36
C HIS A 155 13.32 -19.28 21.61
N GLN A 156 12.32 -19.90 20.99
CA GLN A 156 12.46 -21.15 20.25
C GLN A 156 11.74 -21.08 18.90
N VAL A 157 12.40 -21.60 17.86
CA VAL A 157 11.87 -21.71 16.51
C VAL A 157 12.10 -23.10 15.94
N GLY A 158 11.23 -23.54 15.04
CA GLY A 158 11.33 -24.86 14.45
C GLY A 158 10.62 -24.96 13.12
N ALA A 159 11.13 -25.84 12.27
CA ALA A 159 10.50 -26.20 11.00
C ALA A 159 10.75 -27.68 10.69
N PRO A 160 10.11 -28.62 11.42
CA PRO A 160 10.44 -30.04 11.34
C PRO A 160 10.31 -30.64 9.94
N GLY A 161 9.33 -30.21 9.14
CA GLY A 161 9.19 -30.67 7.75
C GLY A 161 10.20 -30.08 6.77
N LEU A 162 11.02 -29.11 7.20
CA LEU A 162 12.24 -28.69 6.50
C LEU A 162 13.50 -29.37 7.06
N GLY A 163 13.35 -30.34 7.97
CA GLY A 163 14.46 -31.01 8.65
C GLY A 163 15.10 -30.17 9.76
N VAL A 164 14.49 -29.04 10.13
CA VAL A 164 14.97 -28.17 11.21
C VAL A 164 14.19 -28.49 12.48
N GLY A 165 14.87 -29.08 13.46
CA GLY A 165 14.31 -29.31 14.79
C GLY A 165 13.99 -28.00 15.53
N ILE A 166 13.60 -28.10 16.79
CA ILE A 166 13.45 -26.91 17.63
C ILE A 166 14.87 -26.37 17.93
N VAL A 167 15.09 -25.11 17.60
CA VAL A 167 16.33 -24.36 17.81
C VAL A 167 16.07 -23.31 18.88
N GLU A 168 16.90 -23.30 19.92
CA GLU A 168 16.90 -22.26 20.93
C GLU A 168 17.66 -21.03 20.42
N LEU A 169 16.98 -19.90 20.35
CA LEU A 169 17.55 -18.62 19.93
C LEU A 169 17.98 -17.75 21.13
N GLY A 170 17.41 -17.98 22.32
CA GLY A 170 17.61 -17.10 23.47
C GLY A 170 17.28 -15.64 23.13
N ALA A 171 18.14 -14.71 23.50
CA ALA A 171 17.98 -13.28 23.21
C ALA A 171 18.06 -12.91 21.72
N TRP A 172 18.62 -13.79 20.86
CA TRP A 172 18.59 -13.55 19.42
C TRP A 172 17.17 -13.71 18.84
N GLY A 173 16.29 -14.43 19.54
CA GLY A 173 14.88 -14.53 19.20
C GLY A 173 14.17 -13.18 19.24
N ASP A 174 14.48 -12.37 20.25
CA ASP A 174 13.94 -11.03 20.47
C ASP A 174 14.34 -10.07 19.35
N VAL A 175 15.63 -10.12 18.97
CA VAL A 175 16.17 -9.34 17.85
C VAL A 175 15.49 -9.74 16.54
N LEU A 176 15.32 -11.05 16.31
CA LEU A 176 14.64 -11.57 15.12
C LEU A 176 13.17 -11.12 15.09
N LEU A 177 12.46 -11.23 16.22
CA LEU A 177 11.06 -10.84 16.34
C LEU A 177 10.87 -9.34 16.12
N PHE A 178 11.76 -8.50 16.65
CA PHE A 178 11.76 -7.05 16.41
C PHE A 178 11.82 -6.72 14.90
N PHE A 179 12.81 -7.27 14.18
CA PHE A 179 12.94 -7.02 12.75
C PHE A 179 11.79 -7.63 11.95
N TRP A 180 11.29 -8.79 12.38
CA TRP A 180 10.13 -9.45 11.79
C TRP A 180 8.88 -8.57 11.89
N ILE A 181 8.57 -8.03 13.07
CA ILE A 181 7.42 -7.15 13.29
C ILE A 181 7.51 -5.94 12.36
N VAL A 182 8.61 -5.19 12.40
CA VAL A 182 8.79 -3.98 11.57
C VAL A 182 8.72 -4.29 10.08
N GLY A 183 9.36 -5.39 9.65
CA GLY A 183 9.41 -5.82 8.26
C GLY A 183 8.04 -6.22 7.71
N VAL A 184 7.29 -7.03 8.46
CA VAL A 184 5.94 -7.47 8.07
C VAL A 184 4.96 -6.31 8.13
N THR A 185 5.05 -5.39 9.10
CA THR A 185 4.23 -4.18 9.11
C THR A 185 4.41 -3.37 7.82
N ASN A 186 5.66 -3.17 7.36
CA ASN A 186 5.91 -2.49 6.09
C ASN A 186 5.41 -3.30 4.89
N ALA A 187 5.57 -4.62 4.89
CA ALA A 187 5.09 -5.48 3.82
C ALA A 187 3.57 -5.36 3.64
N PHE A 188 2.80 -5.38 4.73
CA PHE A 188 1.35 -5.18 4.70
C PHE A 188 0.97 -3.77 4.25
N ASN A 189 1.67 -2.74 4.73
CA ASN A 189 1.41 -1.38 4.28
C ASN A 189 1.70 -1.18 2.78
N LEU A 190 2.67 -1.92 2.22
CA LEU A 190 2.98 -1.88 0.79
C LEU A 190 1.95 -2.63 -0.08
N VAL A 191 1.33 -3.70 0.43
CA VAL A 191 0.36 -4.51 -0.31
C VAL A 191 -1.05 -3.93 -0.30
N ASP A 192 -1.35 -2.96 0.57
CA ASP A 192 -2.64 -2.24 0.62
C ASP A 192 -2.85 -1.25 -0.56
N GLY A 193 -2.71 -1.76 -1.79
CA GLY A 193 -2.91 -1.02 -3.03
C GLY A 193 -4.12 -1.48 -3.85
N LEU A 194 -4.80 -2.56 -3.46
CA LEU A 194 -6.01 -3.08 -4.14
C LEU A 194 -7.20 -3.24 -3.20
N ASP A 195 -8.37 -2.79 -3.67
CA ASP A 195 -9.68 -3.00 -3.03
C ASP A 195 -9.88 -4.47 -2.58
N GLY A 196 -10.02 -4.70 -1.27
CA GLY A 196 -10.35 -6.00 -0.69
C GLY A 196 -9.16 -6.96 -0.49
N LEU A 197 -7.97 -6.66 -1.02
CA LEU A 197 -6.82 -7.56 -0.90
C LEU A 197 -6.32 -7.68 0.53
N LEU A 198 -6.08 -6.54 1.19
CA LEU A 198 -5.57 -6.49 2.56
C LEU A 198 -6.49 -7.27 3.52
N GLY A 199 -7.79 -6.98 3.47
CA GLY A 199 -8.78 -7.68 4.32
C GLY A 199 -8.80 -9.18 4.08
N MET A 200 -8.75 -9.65 2.83
CA MET A 200 -8.72 -11.09 2.54
C MET A 200 -7.43 -11.77 2.97
N LEU A 201 -6.26 -11.15 2.75
CA LEU A 201 -4.98 -11.69 3.24
C LEU A 201 -4.97 -11.77 4.76
N THR A 202 -5.53 -10.78 5.45
CA THR A 202 -5.70 -10.83 6.90
C THR A 202 -6.60 -11.99 7.32
N LEU A 203 -7.77 -12.19 6.70
CA LEU A 203 -8.66 -13.32 7.04
C LEU A 203 -7.98 -14.68 6.81
N VAL A 204 -7.21 -14.82 5.74
CA VAL A 204 -6.39 -16.02 5.48
C VAL A 204 -5.34 -16.22 6.58
N ALA A 205 -4.67 -15.16 7.01
CA ALA A 205 -3.70 -15.22 8.10
C ALA A 205 -4.36 -15.62 9.44
N LEU A 206 -5.54 -15.06 9.76
CA LEU A 206 -6.29 -15.41 10.97
C LEU A 206 -6.73 -16.88 10.98
N LEU A 207 -7.19 -17.40 9.83
CA LEU A 207 -7.49 -18.82 9.66
C LEU A 207 -6.26 -19.70 9.91
N GLY A 208 -5.11 -19.30 9.37
CA GLY A 208 -3.83 -19.98 9.58
C GLY A 208 -3.38 -19.99 11.03
N LEU A 209 -3.46 -18.85 11.72
CA LEU A 209 -3.11 -18.71 13.14
C LEU A 209 -4.04 -19.55 14.03
N ALA A 210 -5.35 -19.52 13.78
CA ALA A 210 -6.33 -20.35 14.48
C ALA A 210 -6.08 -21.85 14.24
N SER A 211 -5.62 -22.23 13.04
CA SER A 211 -5.24 -23.60 12.72
C SER A 211 -3.91 -24.01 13.37
N GLY A 212 -3.00 -23.04 13.56
CA GLY A 212 -1.70 -23.20 14.19
C GLY A 212 -1.76 -23.41 15.71
N GLY A 213 -2.80 -22.88 16.37
CA GLY A 213 -3.03 -23.04 17.80
C GLY A 213 -3.17 -21.74 18.59
N VAL A 214 -3.17 -20.59 17.92
CA VAL A 214 -3.41 -19.29 18.57
C VAL A 214 -4.85 -19.25 19.11
N PRO A 215 -5.09 -18.68 20.31
CA PRO A 215 -6.43 -18.59 20.90
C PRO A 215 -7.47 -18.04 19.92
N VAL A 216 -8.57 -18.76 19.78
CA VAL A 216 -9.54 -18.54 18.70
C VAL A 216 -10.45 -17.35 18.95
N LEU A 217 -10.77 -17.06 20.22
CA LEU A 217 -11.66 -15.98 20.63
C LEU A 217 -11.21 -14.58 20.14
N PRO A 218 -9.98 -14.11 20.40
CA PRO A 218 -9.53 -12.81 19.90
C PRO A 218 -9.46 -12.76 18.37
N LEU A 219 -9.09 -13.88 17.72
CA LEU A 219 -9.05 -13.98 16.26
C LEU A 219 -10.45 -13.87 15.64
N ALA A 220 -11.47 -14.40 16.31
CA ALA A 220 -12.85 -14.34 15.85
C ALA A 220 -13.41 -12.91 15.90
N VAL A 221 -13.17 -12.17 16.98
CA VAL A 221 -13.54 -10.74 17.11
C VAL A 221 -12.85 -9.92 16.02
N TRP A 222 -11.55 -10.12 15.83
CA TRP A 222 -10.79 -9.42 14.79
C TRP A 222 -11.29 -9.79 13.38
N ALA A 223 -11.49 -11.07 13.08
CA ALA A 223 -12.05 -11.52 11.81
C ALA A 223 -13.41 -10.88 11.56
N GLY A 224 -14.26 -10.79 12.57
CA GLY A 224 -15.54 -10.07 12.51
C GLY A 224 -15.35 -8.61 12.11
N ALA A 225 -14.45 -7.89 12.78
CA ALA A 225 -14.18 -6.48 12.46
C ALA A 225 -13.67 -6.29 11.02
N VAL A 226 -12.75 -7.15 10.57
CA VAL A 226 -12.25 -7.13 9.18
C VAL A 226 -13.38 -7.41 8.21
N LEU A 227 -14.26 -8.37 8.49
CA LEU A 227 -15.42 -8.69 7.64
C LEU A 227 -16.40 -7.53 7.53
N GLY A 228 -16.67 -6.84 8.64
CA GLY A 228 -17.53 -5.66 8.66
C GLY A 228 -17.02 -4.56 7.73
N VAL A 229 -15.72 -4.31 7.70
CA VAL A 229 -15.10 -3.35 6.76
C VAL A 229 -15.00 -3.91 5.35
N LEU A 230 -14.67 -5.20 5.21
CA LEU A 230 -14.49 -5.85 3.91
C LEU A 230 -15.76 -5.76 3.04
N ALA A 231 -16.95 -5.79 3.65
CA ALA A 231 -18.22 -5.58 2.94
C ALA A 231 -18.31 -4.22 2.21
N PHE A 232 -17.56 -3.21 2.66
CA PHE A 232 -17.45 -1.89 2.03
C PHE A 232 -16.16 -1.71 1.22
N ASN A 233 -15.17 -2.59 1.42
CA ASN A 233 -13.85 -2.50 0.77
C ASN A 233 -13.68 -3.46 -0.43
N LEU A 234 -14.59 -4.41 -0.64
CA LEU A 234 -14.62 -5.26 -1.83
C LEU A 234 -14.64 -4.43 -3.14
N PRO A 235 -14.25 -5.02 -4.29
CA PRO A 235 -14.00 -4.26 -5.52
C PRO A 235 -15.13 -3.33 -5.94
N ARG A 236 -14.79 -2.05 -6.18
CA ARG A 236 -15.65 -0.85 -6.07
C ARG A 236 -15.77 -0.40 -4.61
N ALA A 237 -14.62 -0.18 -3.97
CA ALA A 237 -14.55 0.19 -2.58
C ALA A 237 -15.30 1.51 -2.28
N ARG A 238 -16.04 1.51 -1.17
CA ARG A 238 -16.66 2.69 -0.55
C ARG A 238 -15.88 3.18 0.66
N VAL A 239 -15.01 2.32 1.20
CA VAL A 239 -14.11 2.61 2.32
C VAL A 239 -12.77 1.94 2.05
N TYR A 240 -11.68 2.66 2.32
CA TYR A 240 -10.35 2.10 2.38
C TYR A 240 -9.93 1.80 3.81
N PHE A 241 -9.08 0.78 3.99
CA PHE A 241 -8.49 0.47 5.29
C PHE A 241 -7.57 1.61 5.78
N GLY A 242 -6.84 2.26 4.88
CA GLY A 242 -5.91 3.33 5.25
C GLY A 242 -4.64 2.79 5.88
N ASP A 243 -3.68 3.69 6.13
CA ASP A 243 -2.42 3.35 6.81
C ASP A 243 -2.70 2.91 8.26
N SER A 244 -3.77 3.43 8.90
CA SER A 244 -4.24 2.93 10.20
C SER A 244 -4.57 1.44 10.18
N GLY A 245 -5.23 0.95 9.13
CA GLY A 245 -5.63 -0.45 9.02
C GLY A 245 -4.45 -1.35 8.61
N SER A 246 -3.73 -0.97 7.56
CA SER A 246 -2.65 -1.78 6.99
C SER A 246 -1.48 -1.96 7.97
N MET A 247 -1.06 -0.89 8.66
CA MET A 247 0.02 -0.96 9.65
C MET A 247 -0.41 -1.77 10.87
N LEU A 248 -1.62 -1.55 11.38
CA LEU A 248 -2.14 -2.29 12.53
C LEU A 248 -2.24 -3.80 12.25
N MET A 249 -2.81 -4.17 11.10
CA MET A 249 -2.97 -5.57 10.73
C MET A 249 -1.61 -6.25 10.54
N GLY A 250 -0.68 -5.63 9.82
CA GLY A 250 0.67 -6.16 9.63
C GLY A 250 1.45 -6.32 10.93
N PHE A 251 1.42 -5.30 11.80
CA PHE A 251 2.07 -5.33 13.11
C PHE A 251 1.55 -6.46 13.99
N THR A 252 0.23 -6.56 14.12
CA THR A 252 -0.40 -7.54 15.00
C THR A 252 -0.22 -8.97 14.47
N LEU A 253 -0.40 -9.18 13.17
CA LEU A 253 -0.19 -10.49 12.54
C LEU A 253 1.26 -10.97 12.70
N ALA A 254 2.24 -10.06 12.62
CA ALA A 254 3.64 -10.39 12.81
C ALA A 254 3.95 -10.82 14.24
N ALA A 255 3.41 -10.12 15.23
CA ALA A 255 3.59 -10.43 16.64
C ALA A 255 2.90 -11.75 17.04
N LEU A 256 1.73 -12.05 16.48
CA LEU A 256 0.99 -13.28 16.80
C LEU A 256 1.71 -14.57 16.40
N VAL A 257 2.77 -14.50 15.58
CA VAL A 257 3.66 -15.64 15.30
C VAL A 257 4.33 -16.17 16.58
N ALA A 258 4.62 -15.31 17.55
CA ALA A 258 5.23 -15.71 18.82
C ALA A 258 4.31 -16.60 19.68
N TYR A 259 3.00 -16.55 19.45
CA TYR A 259 2.01 -17.40 20.14
C TYR A 259 1.80 -18.76 19.46
N LEU A 260 2.47 -19.01 18.33
CA LEU A 260 2.42 -20.32 17.69
C LEU A 260 3.34 -21.30 18.40
N PRO A 261 2.98 -22.59 18.45
CA PRO A 261 3.89 -23.65 18.85
C PRO A 261 5.23 -23.55 18.10
N HIS A 262 6.34 -23.79 18.81
CA HIS A 262 7.69 -23.60 18.26
C HIS A 262 7.97 -24.43 17.01
N ASP A 263 7.32 -25.58 16.86
CA ASP A 263 7.44 -26.45 15.70
C ASP A 263 6.64 -25.96 14.46
N LYS A 264 5.80 -24.93 14.62
CA LYS A 264 4.94 -24.35 13.58
C LYS A 264 5.23 -22.90 13.27
N ASN A 265 5.91 -22.17 14.16
CA ASN A 265 6.02 -20.72 14.09
C ASN A 265 6.68 -20.24 12.78
N VAL A 266 7.84 -20.78 12.40
CA VAL A 266 8.53 -20.43 11.15
C VAL A 266 7.73 -20.75 9.89
N PRO A 267 7.25 -22.00 9.65
CA PRO A 267 6.55 -22.31 8.42
C PRO A 267 5.26 -21.52 8.28
N LEU A 268 4.48 -21.33 9.35
CA LEU A 268 3.28 -20.51 9.32
C LEU A 268 3.59 -19.03 9.14
N ALA A 269 4.58 -18.47 9.85
CA ALA A 269 4.97 -17.07 9.69
C ALA A 269 5.31 -16.75 8.23
N LEU A 270 6.11 -17.60 7.59
CA LEU A 270 6.50 -17.43 6.19
C LEU A 270 5.33 -17.64 5.24
N GLY A 271 4.52 -18.69 5.43
CA GLY A 271 3.42 -19.00 4.51
C GLY A 271 2.27 -17.99 4.57
N LEU A 272 1.88 -17.55 5.78
CA LEU A 272 0.79 -16.60 5.97
C LEU A 272 1.15 -15.20 5.44
N MET A 273 2.43 -14.82 5.54
CA MET A 273 2.90 -13.50 5.10
C MET A 273 3.64 -13.53 3.75
N ALA A 274 3.66 -14.68 3.07
CA ALA A 274 4.44 -14.89 1.85
C ALA A 274 4.08 -13.89 0.74
N VAL A 275 2.79 -13.63 0.51
CA VAL A 275 2.36 -12.71 -0.57
C VAL A 275 2.87 -11.28 -0.29
N PRO A 276 2.63 -10.68 0.90
CA PRO A 276 3.19 -9.39 1.23
C PRO A 276 4.72 -9.33 1.23
N LEU A 277 5.37 -10.32 1.83
CA LEU A 277 6.83 -10.38 1.93
C LEU A 277 7.48 -10.52 0.55
N LEU A 278 6.92 -11.36 -0.33
CA LEU A 278 7.42 -11.55 -1.67
C LEU A 278 7.26 -10.27 -2.51
N ASP A 279 6.12 -9.59 -2.40
CA ASP A 279 5.90 -8.33 -3.11
C ASP A 279 6.93 -7.26 -2.69
N MET A 280 7.14 -7.13 -1.38
CA MET A 280 8.17 -6.24 -0.82
C MET A 280 9.57 -6.65 -1.28
N ALA A 281 9.94 -7.93 -1.17
CA ALA A 281 11.26 -8.43 -1.55
C ALA A 281 11.55 -8.20 -3.04
N LEU A 282 10.57 -8.45 -3.92
CA LEU A 282 10.70 -8.18 -5.34
C LEU A 282 10.86 -6.69 -5.63
N ALA A 283 10.18 -5.81 -4.89
CA ALA A 283 10.38 -4.36 -5.00
C ALA A 283 11.78 -3.93 -4.59
N LEU A 284 12.27 -4.40 -3.45
CA LEU A 284 13.62 -4.11 -2.97
C LEU A 284 14.69 -4.66 -3.92
N ALA A 285 14.53 -5.90 -4.42
CA ALA A 285 15.44 -6.48 -5.41
C ALA A 285 15.48 -5.66 -6.71
N ARG A 286 14.33 -5.20 -7.22
CA ARG A 286 14.28 -4.32 -8.40
C ARG A 286 15.00 -2.99 -8.16
N ARG A 287 14.81 -2.37 -7.00
CA ARG A 287 15.49 -1.11 -6.63
C ARG A 287 17.01 -1.30 -6.57
N TRP A 288 17.44 -2.38 -5.91
CA TRP A 288 18.86 -2.72 -5.80
C TRP A 288 19.51 -2.99 -7.17
N VAL A 289 18.83 -3.75 -8.04
CA VAL A 289 19.30 -4.03 -9.41
C VAL A 289 19.32 -2.78 -10.29
N ARG A 290 18.42 -1.81 -10.06
CA ARG A 290 18.45 -0.49 -10.72
C ARG A 290 19.47 0.47 -10.12
N GLY A 291 20.05 0.15 -8.97
CA GLY A 291 21.01 1.01 -8.27
C GLY A 291 20.37 2.31 -7.75
N ILE A 292 19.07 2.28 -7.43
CA ILE A 292 18.32 3.41 -6.87
C ILE A 292 18.10 3.20 -5.37
N PRO A 293 17.83 4.26 -4.58
CA PRO A 293 17.62 4.13 -3.14
C PRO A 293 16.51 3.10 -2.81
N LEU A 294 16.74 2.25 -1.81
CA LEU A 294 15.74 1.27 -1.38
C LEU A 294 14.43 1.92 -0.87
N SER A 295 14.51 3.18 -0.44
CA SER A 295 13.37 3.98 0.00
C SER A 295 12.61 4.68 -1.13
N ALA A 296 13.08 4.61 -2.38
CA ALA A 296 12.39 5.22 -3.52
C ALA A 296 11.01 4.57 -3.74
N ALA A 297 10.01 5.34 -4.17
CA ALA A 297 8.69 4.79 -4.50
C ALA A 297 8.78 3.78 -5.68
N ASP A 298 7.98 2.72 -5.64
CA ASP A 298 7.87 1.73 -6.73
C ASP A 298 6.39 1.37 -6.94
N LEU A 299 5.92 1.36 -8.19
CA LEU A 299 4.60 0.83 -8.59
C LEU A 299 4.68 -0.58 -9.19
N GLY A 300 5.89 -1.14 -9.32
CA GLY A 300 6.11 -2.50 -9.83
C GLY A 300 5.61 -3.62 -8.92
N HIS A 301 4.86 -3.30 -7.87
CA HIS A 301 4.32 -4.25 -6.92
C HIS A 301 3.44 -5.30 -7.62
N LEU A 302 3.54 -6.54 -7.15
CA LEU A 302 2.88 -7.73 -7.68
C LEU A 302 1.38 -7.48 -7.83
N HIS A 303 0.78 -6.80 -6.86
CA HIS A 303 -0.66 -6.54 -6.84
C HIS A 303 -1.10 -5.57 -7.97
N HIS A 304 -0.38 -4.48 -8.21
CA HIS A 304 -0.67 -3.58 -9.35
C HIS A 304 -0.53 -4.30 -10.70
N ARG A 305 0.40 -5.25 -10.82
CA ARG A 305 0.57 -6.00 -12.08
C ARG A 305 -0.51 -7.03 -12.32
N MET A 306 -0.93 -7.72 -11.28
CA MET A 306 -2.11 -8.57 -11.37
C MET A 306 -3.34 -7.75 -11.77
N TYR A 307 -3.49 -6.53 -11.24
CA TYR A 307 -4.55 -5.61 -11.62
C TYR A 307 -4.50 -5.27 -13.12
N GLU A 308 -3.34 -4.88 -13.65
CA GLU A 308 -3.19 -4.56 -15.09
C GLU A 308 -3.50 -5.75 -16.02
N MET A 309 -3.08 -6.96 -15.65
CA MET A 309 -3.23 -8.14 -16.52
C MET A 309 -4.62 -8.76 -16.46
N THR A 310 -5.28 -8.70 -15.30
CA THR A 310 -6.49 -9.48 -15.04
C THR A 310 -7.70 -8.62 -14.67
N GLY A 311 -7.49 -7.34 -14.39
CA GLY A 311 -8.48 -6.44 -13.81
C GLY A 311 -8.61 -6.61 -12.28
N GLY A 312 -9.06 -5.57 -11.58
CA GLY A 312 -9.01 -5.54 -10.11
C GLY A 312 -9.68 -6.70 -9.40
N ARG A 313 -10.90 -7.08 -9.79
CA ARG A 313 -11.64 -8.19 -9.16
C ARG A 313 -10.90 -9.53 -9.26
N ARG A 314 -10.28 -9.82 -10.41
CA ARG A 314 -9.59 -11.09 -10.64
C ARG A 314 -8.21 -11.09 -9.98
N ALA A 315 -7.50 -9.96 -10.02
CA ALA A 315 -6.21 -9.79 -9.38
C ALA A 315 -6.29 -10.07 -7.88
N VAL A 316 -7.26 -9.44 -7.23
CA VAL A 316 -7.53 -9.55 -5.81
C VAL A 316 -7.90 -10.99 -5.43
N ALA A 317 -8.77 -11.64 -6.21
CA ALA A 317 -9.12 -13.05 -6.00
C ALA A 317 -7.92 -13.99 -6.18
N LEU A 318 -7.11 -13.80 -7.22
CA LEU A 318 -5.94 -14.65 -7.49
C LEU A 318 -4.87 -14.52 -6.41
N LEU A 319 -4.61 -13.31 -5.92
CA LEU A 319 -3.65 -13.07 -4.84
C LEU A 319 -4.15 -13.64 -3.51
N ALA A 320 -5.43 -13.47 -3.19
CA ALA A 320 -6.02 -14.07 -2.00
C ALA A 320 -6.07 -15.61 -2.07
N LEU A 321 -6.39 -16.17 -3.24
CA LEU A 321 -6.28 -17.62 -3.49
C LEU A 321 -4.84 -18.11 -3.35
N THR A 322 -3.87 -17.33 -3.81
CA THR A 322 -2.45 -17.64 -3.63
C THR A 322 -2.09 -17.65 -2.16
N GLY A 323 -2.49 -16.63 -1.39
CA GLY A 323 -2.31 -16.62 0.07
C GLY A 323 -2.96 -17.84 0.73
N LEU A 324 -4.22 -18.13 0.39
CA LEU A 324 -4.97 -19.27 0.92
C LEU A 324 -4.29 -20.61 0.60
N ALA A 325 -3.77 -20.76 -0.62
CA ALA A 325 -3.01 -21.93 -1.08
C ALA A 325 -1.69 -22.14 -0.32
N LEU A 326 -1.09 -21.06 0.21
CA LEU A 326 0.16 -21.14 0.96
C LEU A 326 -0.03 -21.55 2.42
N VAL A 327 -1.24 -21.43 2.97
CA VAL A 327 -1.57 -21.90 4.33
C VAL A 327 -1.43 -23.42 4.48
N PRO A 328 -2.06 -24.27 3.65
CA PRO A 328 -1.89 -25.72 3.75
C PRO A 328 -0.46 -26.16 3.37
N LEU A 329 0.26 -25.40 2.53
CA LEU A 329 1.71 -25.61 2.32
C LEU A 329 2.50 -25.36 3.60
N ALA A 330 2.26 -24.26 4.31
CA ALA A 330 2.91 -24.03 5.60
C ALA A 330 2.59 -25.11 6.62
N LEU A 331 1.34 -25.59 6.66
CA LEU A 331 0.94 -26.69 7.54
C LEU A 331 1.53 -28.06 7.12
N SER A 332 1.73 -28.31 5.82
CA SER A 332 2.38 -29.54 5.35
C SER A 332 3.87 -29.57 5.71
N LEU A 333 4.53 -28.40 5.79
CA LEU A 333 5.89 -28.25 6.30
C LEU A 333 6.01 -28.45 7.82
N TRP A 334 4.90 -28.50 8.56
CA TRP A 334 4.91 -28.91 9.96
C TRP A 334 4.78 -30.43 10.10
N ARG A 335 3.86 -31.07 9.35
CA ARG A 335 3.67 -32.53 9.30
C ARG A 335 3.85 -33.06 7.88
N PRO A 336 5.10 -33.36 7.47
CA PRO A 336 5.36 -33.81 6.11
C PRO A 336 4.71 -35.17 5.85
N GLY A 337 3.77 -35.19 4.89
CA GLY A 337 3.28 -36.41 4.26
C GLY A 337 3.62 -36.36 2.77
N LEU A 338 3.95 -37.49 2.14
CA LEU A 338 4.37 -37.51 0.73
C LEU A 338 3.36 -36.84 -0.21
N ALA A 339 2.06 -37.05 0.01
CA ALA A 339 0.99 -36.43 -0.77
C ALA A 339 0.82 -34.93 -0.47
N SER A 340 0.99 -34.51 0.80
CA SER A 340 0.88 -33.09 1.18
C SER A 340 2.09 -32.31 0.67
N LEU A 341 3.30 -32.87 0.78
CA LEU A 341 4.52 -32.31 0.19
C LEU A 341 4.42 -32.22 -1.34
N ALA A 342 4.05 -33.29 -2.05
CA ALA A 342 3.99 -33.27 -3.52
C ALA A 342 3.00 -32.23 -4.07
N SER A 343 1.79 -32.15 -3.49
CA SER A 343 0.76 -31.19 -3.90
C SER A 343 1.15 -29.74 -3.58
N THR A 344 1.80 -29.51 -2.43
CA THR A 344 2.18 -28.17 -1.99
C THR A 344 3.48 -27.68 -2.65
N THR A 345 4.44 -28.56 -2.97
CA THR A 345 5.61 -28.24 -3.80
C THR A 345 5.20 -27.95 -5.24
N ALA A 346 4.23 -28.68 -5.80
CA ALA A 346 3.69 -28.37 -7.13
C ALA A 346 3.01 -27.00 -7.18
N LEU A 347 2.18 -26.69 -6.17
CA LEU A 347 1.48 -25.40 -6.07
C LEU A 347 2.45 -24.24 -5.81
N GLY A 348 3.39 -24.40 -4.89
CA GLY A 348 4.47 -23.43 -4.64
C GLY A 348 5.34 -23.23 -5.89
N GLY A 349 5.68 -24.30 -6.61
CA GLY A 349 6.39 -24.25 -7.88
C GLY A 349 5.65 -23.48 -8.96
N LEU A 350 4.33 -23.69 -9.10
CA LEU A 350 3.49 -22.92 -10.03
C LEU A 350 3.43 -21.44 -9.67
N VAL A 351 3.31 -21.09 -8.38
CA VAL A 351 3.34 -19.71 -7.90
C VAL A 351 4.69 -19.06 -8.20
N VAL A 352 5.80 -19.74 -7.87
CA VAL A 352 7.16 -19.26 -8.15
C VAL A 352 7.39 -19.10 -9.66
N LEU A 353 6.97 -20.06 -10.48
CA LEU A 353 7.08 -19.98 -11.94
C LEU A 353 6.23 -18.83 -12.51
N GLY A 354 5.04 -18.59 -11.97
CA GLY A 354 4.20 -17.45 -12.32
C GLY A 354 4.88 -16.13 -12.00
N VAL A 355 5.38 -15.98 -10.78
CA VAL A 355 6.14 -14.80 -10.33
C VAL A 355 7.41 -14.60 -11.17
N MET A 356 8.16 -15.67 -11.44
CA MET A 356 9.37 -15.60 -12.27
C MET A 356 9.06 -15.23 -13.71
N ARG A 357 8.00 -15.75 -14.32
CA ARG A 357 7.57 -15.33 -15.67
C ARG A 357 7.20 -13.85 -15.71
N LEU A 358 6.49 -13.37 -14.69
CA LEU A 358 6.13 -11.96 -14.57
C LEU A 358 7.35 -11.05 -14.31
N GLY A 359 8.34 -11.55 -13.58
CA GLY A 359 9.55 -10.82 -13.20
C GLY A 359 10.68 -10.82 -14.26
N ARG A 360 10.90 -11.91 -15.00
CA ARG A 360 12.11 -12.14 -15.81
C ARG A 360 12.27 -11.15 -16.97
N ALA A 361 11.19 -10.85 -17.69
CA ALA A 361 11.20 -9.88 -18.79
C ALA A 361 11.39 -8.42 -18.34
N ARG A 362 11.35 -8.16 -17.02
CA ARG A 362 11.52 -6.83 -16.44
C ARG A 362 12.79 -6.69 -15.65
N LEU A 363 13.27 -7.76 -15.03
CA LEU A 363 14.62 -7.81 -14.48
C LEU A 363 15.64 -7.53 -15.60
N SER A 364 15.45 -8.13 -16.78
CA SER A 364 16.27 -7.85 -17.96
C SER A 364 16.20 -6.37 -18.39
N ARG A 365 15.00 -5.79 -18.48
CA ARG A 365 14.81 -4.36 -18.81
C ARG A 365 15.35 -3.41 -17.73
N ALA A 366 15.26 -3.80 -16.45
CA ALA A 366 15.77 -3.03 -15.32
C ALA A 366 17.31 -3.01 -15.33
N ILE A 367 17.95 -4.15 -15.61
CA ILE A 367 19.40 -4.26 -15.79
C ILE A 367 19.85 -3.39 -16.98
N GLN A 368 19.17 -3.50 -18.12
CA GLN A 368 19.46 -2.71 -19.33
C GLN A 368 19.20 -1.20 -19.17
N GLY A 369 18.39 -0.80 -18.19
CA GLY A 369 18.07 0.59 -17.89
C GLY A 369 18.89 1.22 -16.76
N ARG A 370 19.72 0.43 -16.04
CA ARG A 370 20.37 0.84 -14.79
C ARG A 370 21.10 2.19 -14.89
N ALA A 371 21.95 2.35 -15.90
CA ALA A 371 22.72 3.59 -16.10
C ALA A 371 21.82 4.83 -16.28
N ARG A 372 20.68 4.69 -16.98
CA ARG A 372 19.75 5.80 -17.21
C ARG A 372 18.98 6.16 -15.93
N TRP A 373 18.59 5.17 -15.14
CA TRP A 373 17.96 5.39 -13.83
C TRP A 373 18.92 6.08 -12.85
N GLN A 374 20.17 5.62 -12.77
CA GLN A 374 21.18 6.24 -11.91
C GLN A 374 21.44 7.69 -12.30
N ARG A 375 21.55 8.00 -13.60
CA ARG A 375 21.72 9.37 -14.08
C ARG A 375 20.54 10.27 -13.70
N LEU A 376 19.30 9.79 -13.82
CA LEU A 376 18.12 10.55 -13.44
C LEU A 376 18.10 10.88 -11.94
N TYR A 377 18.32 9.89 -11.06
CA TYR A 377 18.33 10.12 -9.61
C TYR A 377 19.54 10.92 -9.13
N LEU A 378 20.69 10.80 -9.79
CA LEU A 378 21.85 11.66 -9.52
C LEU A 378 21.55 13.10 -9.92
N LEU A 379 20.93 13.32 -11.08
CA LEU A 379 20.50 14.65 -11.51
C LEU A 379 19.46 15.25 -10.55
N GLU A 380 18.50 14.45 -10.10
CA GLU A 380 17.54 14.85 -9.06
C GLU A 380 18.26 15.29 -7.78
N ALA A 381 19.12 14.44 -7.22
CA ALA A 381 19.83 14.76 -5.99
C ALA A 381 20.72 16.00 -6.15
N TYR A 382 21.36 16.15 -7.30
CA TYR A 382 22.20 17.29 -7.63
C TYR A 382 21.41 18.60 -7.70
N VAL A 383 20.35 18.65 -8.51
CA VAL A 383 19.51 19.85 -8.67
C VAL A 383 18.77 20.17 -7.37
N ALA A 384 18.22 19.17 -6.67
CA ALA A 384 17.59 19.37 -5.37
C ALA A 384 18.57 19.94 -4.33
N GLY A 385 19.84 19.49 -4.37
CA GLY A 385 20.90 20.05 -3.53
C GLY A 385 21.17 21.52 -3.83
N LEU A 386 21.30 21.89 -5.11
CA LEU A 386 21.46 23.28 -5.54
C LEU A 386 20.28 24.16 -5.09
N LEU A 387 19.05 23.67 -5.27
CA LEU A 387 17.84 24.39 -4.86
C LEU A 387 17.79 24.62 -3.34
N ARG A 388 18.09 23.60 -2.53
CA ARG A 388 18.10 23.74 -1.06
C ARG A 388 19.17 24.70 -0.55
N LEU A 389 20.29 24.80 -1.24
CA LEU A 389 21.40 25.68 -0.87
C LEU A 389 21.28 27.09 -1.46
N ALA A 390 20.38 27.31 -2.43
CA ALA A 390 20.22 28.58 -3.11
C ALA A 390 19.87 29.70 -2.13
N ARG A 391 20.64 30.78 -2.16
CA ARG A 391 20.47 31.99 -1.34
C ARG A 391 19.94 33.19 -2.15
N SER A 392 19.80 33.03 -3.46
CA SER A 392 19.27 34.06 -4.35
C SER A 392 18.39 33.47 -5.45
N GLN A 393 17.50 34.29 -6.01
CA GLN A 393 16.64 33.87 -7.12
C GLN A 393 17.45 33.43 -8.35
N ASP A 394 18.60 34.06 -8.60
CA ASP A 394 19.50 33.69 -9.69
C ASP A 394 20.13 32.30 -9.51
N GLU A 395 20.36 31.87 -8.27
CA GLU A 395 20.82 30.51 -7.98
C GLU A 395 19.73 29.48 -8.26
N VAL A 396 18.47 29.77 -7.92
CA VAL A 396 17.33 28.91 -8.25
C VAL A 396 17.16 28.80 -9.78
N ARG A 397 17.18 29.93 -10.51
CA ARG A 397 17.08 29.92 -11.98
C ARG A 397 18.24 29.16 -12.63
N ARG A 398 19.47 29.31 -12.11
CA ARG A 398 20.63 28.54 -12.58
C ARG A 398 20.48 27.04 -12.34
N ALA A 399 19.97 26.63 -11.18
CA ALA A 399 19.72 25.21 -10.87
C ALA A 399 18.68 24.61 -11.83
N MET A 400 17.60 25.34 -12.13
CA MET A 400 16.57 24.89 -13.06
C MET A 400 17.04 24.86 -14.52
N ARG A 401 17.91 25.79 -14.94
CA ARG A 401 18.54 25.73 -16.28
C ARG A 401 19.41 24.48 -16.44
N ARG A 402 20.20 24.11 -15.41
CA ARG A 402 20.99 22.87 -15.42
C ARG A 402 20.12 21.62 -15.59
N LEU A 403 18.94 21.57 -14.95
CA LEU A 403 18.00 20.48 -15.14
C LEU A 403 17.62 20.31 -16.62
N VAL A 404 17.29 21.40 -17.31
CA VAL A 404 16.88 21.40 -18.73
C VAL A 404 18.05 21.01 -19.64
N GLU A 405 19.26 21.49 -19.36
CA GLU A 405 20.47 21.22 -20.14
C GLU A 405 20.99 19.79 -19.97
N ASP A 406 20.95 19.24 -18.75
CA ASP A 406 21.53 17.94 -18.41
C ASP A 406 20.58 16.76 -18.71
N LEU A 407 19.27 16.99 -18.79
CA LEU A 407 18.27 15.97 -19.15
C LEU A 407 18.55 15.30 -20.52
N PRO A 408 18.76 16.05 -21.61
CA PRO A 408 19.15 15.48 -22.90
C PRO A 408 20.50 14.74 -22.84
N LEU A 409 21.50 15.33 -22.18
CA LEU A 409 22.85 14.78 -22.05
C LEU A 409 22.89 13.45 -21.29
N ALA A 410 21.95 13.25 -20.37
CA ALA A 410 21.79 11.99 -19.65
C ALA A 410 21.21 10.84 -20.52
N GLY A 411 20.83 11.11 -21.78
CA GLY A 411 20.11 10.16 -22.63
C GLY A 411 18.65 10.02 -22.21
N LEU A 412 18.10 11.05 -21.56
CA LEU A 412 16.72 11.16 -21.11
C LEU A 412 15.92 12.12 -21.99
N ALA A 413 16.41 12.43 -23.20
CA ALA A 413 15.73 13.25 -24.18
C ALA A 413 14.43 12.58 -24.67
N GLY A 414 13.36 13.35 -24.77
CA GLY A 414 12.07 12.94 -25.33
C GLY A 414 10.99 13.96 -24.97
N PRO A 415 9.87 14.01 -25.70
CA PRO A 415 8.76 14.91 -25.35
C PRO A 415 8.36 14.61 -23.90
N LEU A 416 8.37 15.63 -23.03
CA LEU A 416 7.64 15.57 -21.77
C LEU A 416 6.16 15.43 -22.19
N LEU A 417 5.52 14.29 -21.91
CA LEU A 417 4.12 14.09 -22.28
C LEU A 417 3.30 15.11 -21.47
N ALA A 418 2.89 16.18 -22.14
CA ALA A 418 1.99 17.21 -21.61
C ALA A 418 2.49 17.97 -20.36
N VAL A 419 3.78 18.31 -20.28
CA VAL A 419 4.15 19.57 -19.60
C VAL A 419 3.82 20.68 -20.59
N GLY A 420 2.86 21.54 -20.24
CA GLY A 420 2.21 22.50 -21.14
C GLY A 420 3.18 23.21 -22.09
N ARG A 421 2.80 23.32 -23.36
CA ARG A 421 3.59 24.00 -24.39
C ARG A 421 4.00 25.41 -23.91
N PRO A 422 5.21 25.88 -24.29
CA PRO A 422 5.61 27.24 -23.98
C PRO A 422 4.63 28.23 -24.61
N ILE A 423 4.26 29.28 -23.89
CA ILE A 423 3.61 30.46 -24.47
C ILE A 423 4.69 31.17 -25.28
N GLU A 424 4.57 31.17 -26.61
CA GLU A 424 5.37 32.03 -27.48
C GLU A 424 5.00 33.49 -27.18
N ARG A 425 5.90 34.21 -26.51
CA ARG A 425 5.90 35.67 -26.46
C ARG A 425 7.33 36.15 -26.75
N GLY A 426 7.57 36.48 -28.02
CA GLY A 426 8.67 37.32 -28.52
C GLY A 426 10.09 37.00 -28.04
N ASP A 427 10.91 36.42 -28.92
CA ASP A 427 12.38 36.50 -29.00
C ASP A 427 13.25 36.33 -27.74
N SER A 428 12.73 35.82 -26.63
CA SER A 428 13.51 35.51 -25.44
C SER A 428 13.39 34.04 -25.05
N THR A 429 14.54 33.43 -24.80
CA THR A 429 14.75 32.03 -24.51
C THR A 429 14.39 31.72 -23.06
N TYR A 430 13.41 30.83 -22.84
CA TYR A 430 13.06 30.12 -21.61
C TYR A 430 13.16 30.89 -20.28
N ASP A 431 12.13 31.66 -19.95
CA ASP A 431 11.78 31.94 -18.54
C ASP A 431 10.71 30.94 -18.09
N VAL A 432 11.11 30.01 -17.21
CA VAL A 432 10.17 29.12 -16.51
C VAL A 432 9.35 30.02 -15.57
N PRO A 433 8.01 30.14 -15.73
CA PRO A 433 7.22 30.95 -14.84
C PRO A 433 7.13 30.25 -13.48
N LEU A 434 8.08 30.54 -12.60
CA LEU A 434 8.18 29.99 -11.24
C LEU A 434 7.46 30.87 -10.20
N GLN A 435 6.56 31.76 -10.63
CA GLN A 435 6.06 32.89 -9.84
C GLN A 435 5.02 32.51 -8.76
N ASP A 436 4.47 31.30 -8.75
CA ASP A 436 3.44 30.86 -7.78
C ASP A 436 3.38 29.31 -7.70
N GLU A 437 2.99 28.76 -6.55
CA GLU A 437 2.61 27.36 -6.35
C GLU A 437 1.46 26.93 -7.29
N ALA A 438 0.55 27.84 -7.64
CA ALA A 438 -0.46 27.66 -8.68
C ALA A 438 0.17 27.48 -10.08
N ALA A 439 1.27 28.18 -10.39
CA ALA A 439 2.00 28.00 -11.66
C ALA A 439 2.77 26.67 -11.69
N ALA A 440 3.26 26.18 -10.54
CA ALA A 440 3.82 24.82 -10.44
C ALA A 440 2.78 23.72 -10.69
N LYS A 441 1.52 23.93 -10.28
CA LYS A 441 0.38 23.06 -10.63
C LYS A 441 0.05 23.03 -12.13
N TRP A 442 0.51 24.01 -12.91
CA TRP A 442 0.32 24.01 -14.37
C TRP A 442 1.37 23.17 -15.09
N TRP A 443 2.56 23.05 -14.52
CA TRP A 443 3.65 22.20 -15.02
C TRP A 443 3.48 20.74 -14.64
N CYS A 444 2.79 20.50 -13.52
CA CYS A 444 2.60 19.20 -12.95
C CYS A 444 1.13 18.88 -12.92
N HIS A 445 0.71 17.80 -13.58
CA HIS A 445 -0.54 17.16 -13.19
C HIS A 445 -0.54 17.02 -11.66
N ASP A 446 -1.68 17.31 -11.01
CA ASP A 446 -1.82 17.27 -9.54
C ASP A 446 -1.21 15.98 -8.94
N GLU A 447 -1.19 14.92 -9.76
CA GLU A 447 -0.60 13.63 -9.48
C GLU A 447 0.47 13.27 -10.54
N SER A 448 1.75 13.24 -10.16
CA SER A 448 2.76 12.50 -10.93
C SER A 448 2.74 11.04 -10.48
N PRO A 449 2.23 10.08 -11.28
CA PRO A 449 2.21 8.68 -10.88
C PRO A 449 3.64 8.16 -10.68
N PRO A 450 3.92 7.40 -9.58
CA PRO A 450 5.27 6.90 -9.35
C PRO A 450 5.74 6.02 -10.52
N PRO A 451 7.04 6.03 -10.84
CA PRO A 451 7.40 5.75 -12.21
C PRO A 451 7.51 4.27 -12.59
N GLU A 452 6.56 3.83 -13.41
CA GLU A 452 6.57 2.51 -14.05
C GLU A 452 7.60 2.38 -15.18
N SER A 453 7.88 3.51 -15.83
CA SER A 453 8.81 3.64 -16.94
C SER A 453 9.78 4.78 -16.68
N LEU A 454 10.93 4.75 -17.34
CA LEU A 454 11.93 5.82 -17.24
C LEU A 454 11.35 7.19 -17.68
N ALA A 455 10.39 7.20 -18.61
CA ALA A 455 9.73 8.43 -19.07
C ALA A 455 8.87 9.06 -17.96
N LEU A 456 8.07 8.23 -17.27
CA LEU A 456 7.26 8.66 -16.13
C LEU A 456 8.13 9.09 -14.93
N ALA A 457 9.29 8.44 -14.76
CA ALA A 457 10.27 8.78 -13.71
C ALA A 457 10.81 10.17 -13.91
N ARG A 458 11.19 10.44 -15.14
CA ARG A 458 11.69 11.74 -15.57
C ARG A 458 10.65 12.82 -15.30
N GLU A 459 9.38 12.59 -15.66
CA GLU A 459 8.29 13.54 -15.39
C GLU A 459 8.10 13.79 -13.89
N THR A 460 8.05 12.73 -13.08
CA THR A 460 7.89 12.84 -11.63
C THR A 460 9.03 13.63 -10.98
N VAL A 461 10.28 13.30 -11.36
CA VAL A 461 11.48 13.98 -10.85
C VAL A 461 11.47 15.46 -11.25
N VAL A 462 11.17 15.77 -12.51
CA VAL A 462 11.08 17.16 -12.97
C VAL A 462 10.02 17.92 -12.17
N CYS A 463 8.87 17.31 -11.91
CA CYS A 463 7.81 17.92 -11.13
C CYS A 463 8.18 18.20 -9.67
N GLU A 464 8.80 17.26 -8.99
CA GLU A 464 9.29 17.46 -7.62
C GLU A 464 10.34 18.58 -7.55
N LEU A 465 11.24 18.66 -8.52
CA LEU A 465 12.24 19.72 -8.59
C LEU A 465 11.62 21.10 -8.86
N VAL A 466 10.60 21.19 -9.71
CA VAL A 466 9.85 22.43 -9.95
C VAL A 466 9.14 22.88 -8.67
N ARG A 467 8.43 21.98 -7.97
CA ARG A 467 7.78 22.28 -6.69
C ARG A 467 8.78 22.74 -5.63
N LEU A 468 9.95 22.12 -5.58
CA LEU A 468 11.02 22.52 -4.65
C LEU A 468 11.57 23.91 -5.01
N ALA A 469 11.74 24.21 -6.30
CA ALA A 469 12.21 25.51 -6.76
C ALA A 469 11.24 26.64 -6.42
N VAL A 470 9.93 26.43 -6.64
CA VAL A 470 8.89 27.42 -6.29
C VAL A 470 8.86 27.69 -4.79
N ARG A 471 8.89 26.64 -3.94
CA ARG A 471 8.96 26.83 -2.48
C ARG A 471 10.19 27.64 -2.07
N ARG A 472 11.35 27.34 -2.65
CA ARG A 472 12.57 28.06 -2.32
C ARG A 472 12.52 29.53 -2.75
N LEU A 473 11.90 29.84 -3.89
CA LEU A 473 11.72 31.22 -4.34
C LEU A 473 10.83 32.00 -3.38
N ALA A 474 9.71 31.43 -2.94
CA ALA A 474 8.84 32.06 -1.94
C ALA A 474 9.57 32.32 -0.62
N GLU A 475 10.35 31.36 -0.12
CA GLU A 475 11.20 31.54 1.07
C GLU A 475 12.21 32.69 0.92
N LEU A 476 12.74 32.91 -0.29
CA LEU A 476 13.71 33.97 -0.59
C LEU A 476 13.05 35.35 -0.79
N GLU A 477 11.78 35.40 -1.19
CA GLU A 477 10.99 36.64 -1.32
C GLU A 477 10.47 37.15 0.02
N GLY A 478 10.62 36.36 1.09
CA GLY A 478 10.12 36.70 2.43
C GLY A 478 8.64 36.36 2.61
N ASP A 479 8.01 35.75 1.61
CA ASP A 479 6.67 35.17 1.71
C ASP A 479 6.77 33.86 2.48
N VAL A 480 6.27 33.88 3.72
CA VAL A 480 6.03 32.67 4.50
C VAL A 480 4.83 31.97 3.87
N LEU A 481 5.07 31.19 2.80
CA LEU A 481 4.09 30.20 2.37
C LEU A 481 3.83 29.26 3.56
N PRO A 482 2.55 29.03 3.92
CA PRO A 482 2.24 28.21 5.07
C PRO A 482 2.85 26.82 4.86
N ALA A 483 3.59 26.35 5.85
CA ALA A 483 4.05 24.97 5.88
C ALA A 483 2.85 24.06 5.62
N ALA A 484 2.98 23.13 4.67
CA ALA A 484 1.95 22.14 4.41
C ALA A 484 1.56 21.45 5.74
N GLY A 485 0.40 21.82 6.27
CA GLY A 485 -0.04 21.40 7.60
C GLY A 485 -0.76 22.44 8.46
N ALA A 486 -1.60 23.33 7.88
CA ALA A 486 -2.70 23.97 8.61
C ALA A 486 -3.66 24.59 7.60
N GLY A 487 -4.75 23.87 7.30
CA GLY A 487 -5.85 24.44 6.51
C GLY A 487 -6.57 25.51 7.34
N ALA A 488 -6.36 26.78 7.00
CA ALA A 488 -7.34 27.81 7.31
C ALA A 488 -8.47 27.73 6.25
N PRO A 489 -9.74 27.91 6.65
CA PRO A 489 -10.86 27.73 5.75
C PRO A 489 -10.86 28.84 4.68
N VAL A 490 -10.82 28.44 3.41
CA VAL A 490 -11.11 29.34 2.29
C VAL A 490 -12.61 29.60 2.29
N GLU A 491 -12.99 30.82 2.64
CA GLU A 491 -14.35 31.31 2.50
C GLU A 491 -14.66 31.44 1.00
N LEU A 492 -15.49 30.53 0.49
CA LEU A 492 -15.96 30.55 -0.90
C LEU A 492 -16.94 31.72 -1.07
N THR A 493 -16.46 32.89 -1.49
CA THR A 493 -17.31 33.91 -2.09
C THR A 493 -17.89 33.36 -3.39
N THR A 494 -19.21 33.26 -3.44
CA THR A 494 -19.99 32.82 -4.60
C THR A 494 -19.66 33.67 -5.83
N PRO A 495 -19.43 33.08 -7.01
CA PRO A 495 -19.24 33.85 -8.24
C PRO A 495 -20.58 34.46 -8.70
N ASP A 496 -20.53 35.73 -9.10
CA ASP A 496 -21.65 36.48 -9.67
C ASP A 496 -22.28 35.74 -10.87
N PRO A 497 -23.61 35.84 -11.06
CA PRO A 497 -24.28 35.22 -12.19
C PRO A 497 -23.86 35.87 -13.52
N VAL A 498 -23.39 35.04 -14.44
CA VAL A 498 -23.10 35.38 -15.84
C VAL A 498 -24.36 35.94 -16.53
N PRO A 499 -24.30 37.08 -17.26
CA PRO A 499 -25.45 37.63 -17.94
C PRO A 499 -25.89 36.75 -19.12
N ALA A 500 -27.20 36.54 -19.22
CA ALA A 500 -27.86 35.72 -20.23
C ALA A 500 -27.59 36.24 -21.66
N ALA A 501 -27.11 35.37 -22.54
CA ALA A 501 -26.98 35.63 -23.96
C ALA A 501 -28.37 35.84 -24.59
N ALA A 502 -28.57 37.01 -25.21
CA ALA A 502 -29.78 37.36 -25.93
C ALA A 502 -29.97 36.46 -27.17
N SER A 503 -31.13 35.82 -27.25
CA SER A 503 -31.60 35.06 -28.41
C SER A 503 -31.98 36.00 -29.57
N ALA A 504 -31.18 36.03 -30.63
CA ALA A 504 -31.59 36.63 -31.90
C ALA A 504 -32.43 35.63 -32.69
N ARG A 505 -33.72 35.93 -32.87
CA ARG A 505 -34.61 35.28 -33.84
C ARG A 505 -34.28 35.78 -35.26
N PRO A 506 -34.31 34.92 -36.29
CA PRO A 506 -34.40 35.37 -37.67
C PRO A 506 -35.88 35.62 -38.04
N GLN A 507 -36.22 36.87 -38.39
CA GLN A 507 -37.38 37.18 -39.22
C GLN A 507 -36.92 37.18 -40.67
N GLY A 508 -37.64 36.46 -41.52
CA GLY A 508 -37.32 36.27 -42.92
C GLY A 508 -37.77 37.42 -43.83
N THR A 509 -37.22 37.37 -45.04
CA THR A 509 -37.86 37.68 -46.32
C THR A 509 -37.30 36.71 -47.33
#